data_AF-A0A645I5P2-F1
#
_entry.id   AF-A0A645I5P2-F1
#
_cell.length_a   1.000
_cell.length_b   1.000
_cell.length_c   1.000
_cell.angle_alpha   90.00
_cell.angle_beta   90.00
_cell.angle_gamma   90.00
#
_symmetry.space_group_name_H-M   'P 1'
#
loop_
_entity.id
_entity.type
_entity.pdbx_description
1 polymer ?
#
loop_
_entity_poly.entity_id
_entity_poly.type
_entity_poly.pdbx_seq_one_letter_code
_entity_poly.pdbx_strand_id
1 'polypeptide(L)' 'MRARPVVARGDMVDALASSGALNLRLKVEVLEAGAPGQLVRVRNPQSRRELYGKITNDRTIELPL' A
#
# COMPACT_ATOMS: atom_id res chain seq x y z
N MET A 1 20.40 -9.90 -5.71
CA MET A 1 19.04 -10.36 -6.09
C MET A 1 18.16 -9.13 -6.29
N ARG A 2 17.51 -8.96 -7.46
CA ARG A 2 16.42 -7.97 -7.58
C ARG A 2 15.20 -8.54 -6.86
N ALA A 3 14.63 -7.80 -5.92
CA ALA A 3 13.38 -8.21 -5.28
C ALA A 3 12.30 -8.28 -6.38
N ARG A 4 11.61 -9.42 -6.47
CA ARG A 4 10.51 -9.57 -7.44
C ARG A 4 9.36 -8.67 -6.98
N PRO A 5 8.72 -7.92 -7.90
CA PRO A 5 7.53 -7.17 -7.54
C PRO A 5 6.47 -8.14 -7.05
N VAL A 6 5.88 -7.83 -5.90
CA VAL A 6 4.83 -8.64 -5.25
C VAL A 6 3.44 -8.03 -5.43
N VAL A 7 3.40 -6.76 -5.86
CA VAL A 7 2.17 -6.05 -6.23
C VAL A 7 2.34 -5.42 -7.61
N ALA A 8 1.26 -5.37 -8.37
CA ALA A 8 1.17 -4.76 -9.69
C ALA A 8 0.19 -3.58 -9.70
N ARG A 9 0.30 -2.73 -10.72
CA ARG A 9 -0.67 -1.64 -10.95
C ARG A 9 -2.07 -2.24 -11.15
N GLY A 10 -3.04 -1.68 -10.45
CA GLY A 10 -4.44 -2.11 -10.44
C GLY A 10 -4.77 -3.10 -9.31
N ASP A 11 -3.77 -3.64 -8.60
CA ASP A 11 -4.03 -4.55 -7.49
C ASP A 11 -4.76 -3.84 -6.34
N MET A 12 -5.74 -4.54 -5.78
CA MET A 12 -6.48 -4.11 -4.60
C MET A 12 -5.89 -4.79 -3.36
N VAL A 13 -5.26 -4.00 -2.49
CA VAL A 13 -4.54 -4.49 -1.30
C VAL A 13 -5.06 -3.83 -0.02
N ASP A 14 -4.73 -4.41 1.13
CA ASP A 14 -4.99 -3.79 2.43
C ASP A 14 -3.91 -2.76 2.74
N ALA A 15 -4.32 -1.52 3.01
CA ALA A 15 -3.48 -0.53 3.63
C ALA A 15 -3.70 -0.53 5.15
N LEU A 16 -2.62 -0.64 5.89
CA LEU A 16 -2.56 -0.52 7.35
C LEU A 16 -1.97 0.83 7.70
N ALA A 17 -2.63 1.57 8.58
CA ALA A 17 -2.17 2.86 9.07
C ALA A 17 -2.28 2.84 10.60
N SER A 18 -1.17 3.06 11.29
CA SER A 18 -1.09 2.94 12.75
C SER A 18 -0.46 4.17 13.39
N SER A 19 -1.07 4.70 14.44
CA SER A 19 -0.55 5.84 15.22
C SER A 19 -0.97 5.69 16.68
N GLY A 20 -0.02 5.33 17.54
CA GLY A 20 -0.29 5.01 18.95
C GLY A 20 -1.32 3.87 19.08
N ALA A 21 -2.46 4.15 19.70
CA ALA A 21 -3.55 3.19 19.85
C ALA A 21 -4.48 3.10 18.62
N LEU A 22 -4.38 4.03 17.66
CA LEU A 22 -5.19 4.02 16.46
C LEU A 22 -4.61 3.02 15.45
N ASN A 23 -5.44 2.07 15.01
CA ASN A 23 -5.13 1.16 13.91
C ASN A 23 -6.26 1.21 12.90
N LEU A 24 -5.92 1.60 11.67
CA LEU A 24 -6.85 1.68 10.55
C LEU A 24 -6.46 0.65 9.49
N ARG A 25 -7.46 -0.07 8.98
CA ARG A 25 -7.32 -0.91 7.80
C ARG A 25 -8.29 -0.42 6.73
N LEU A 26 -7.78 -0.15 5.54
CA LEU A 26 -8.61 0.24 4.39
C LEU A 26 -8.13 -0.45 3.12
N LYS A 27 -9.01 -0.56 2.11
CA LYS A 27 -8.63 -1.05 0.79
C LYS A 27 -8.07 0.08 -0.07
N VAL A 28 -6.97 -0.18 -0.76
CA VAL A 28 -6.35 0.76 -1.70
C VAL A 28 -5.98 0.05 -3.00
N GLU A 29 -6.00 0.81 -4.09
CA GLU A 29 -5.56 0.40 -5.41
C GLU A 29 -4.09 0.79 -5.60
N VAL A 30 -3.26 -0.16 -6.00
CA VAL A 30 -1.86 0.07 -6.33
C VAL A 30 -1.76 0.76 -7.68
N LEU A 31 -1.04 1.89 -7.77
CA LEU A 31 -0.91 2.64 -9.03
C LEU A 31 0.38 2.31 -9.78
N GLU A 32 1.34 1.65 -9.13
CA GLU A 32 2.66 1.31 -9.66
C GLU A 32 3.13 -0.05 -9.11
N ALA A 33 3.82 -0.85 -9.93
CA ALA A 33 4.36 -2.12 -9.46
C ALA A 33 5.45 -1.90 -8.42
N GLY A 34 5.55 -2.80 -7.44
CA GLY A 34 6.58 -2.70 -6.41
C GLY A 34 6.86 -4.00 -5.68
N ALA A 35 8.02 -4.01 -5.03
CA ALA A 35 8.52 -5.11 -4.22
C ALA A 35 8.46 -4.77 -2.72
N PRO A 36 8.54 -5.76 -1.81
CA PRO A 36 8.56 -5.51 -0.37
C PRO A 36 9.67 -4.54 0.02
N GLY A 37 9.33 -3.60 0.89
CA GLY A 37 10.21 -2.52 1.34
C GLY A 37 10.18 -1.26 0.48
N GLN A 38 9.63 -1.30 -0.74
CA GLN A 38 9.51 -0.13 -1.60
C GLN A 38 8.31 0.74 -1.24
N LEU A 39 8.47 2.06 -1.41
CA LEU A 39 7.37 3.02 -1.38
C LEU A 39 6.70 3.04 -2.76
N VAL A 40 5.37 2.88 -2.78
CA VAL A 40 4.56 2.93 -4.01
C VAL A 40 3.37 3.85 -3.85
N ARG A 41 2.92 4.43 -4.97
CA ARG A 41 1.72 5.24 -5.00
C ARG A 41 0.49 4.34 -5.00
N VAL A 42 -0.45 4.66 -4.13
CA VAL A 42 -1.73 3.96 -3.99
C VAL A 42 -2.88 4.95 -4.00
N ARG A 43 -4.08 4.50 -4.35
CA ARG A 43 -5.31 5.31 -4.34
C ARG A 43 -6.35 4.68 -3.44
N ASN A 44 -6.94 5.46 -2.56
CA ASN A 44 -8.17 5.05 -1.88
C ASN A 44 -9.35 5.22 -2.86
N PRO A 45 -10.08 4.15 -3.24
CA PRO A 45 -11.16 4.25 -4.22
C PRO A 45 -12.38 5.03 -3.71
N GLN A 46 -12.59 5.10 -2.39
CA GLN A 46 -13.72 5.80 -1.78
C GLN A 46 -13.50 7.31 -1.77
N SER A 47 -12.33 7.76 -1.29
CA SER A 47 -12.00 9.19 -1.19
C SER A 47 -11.30 9.75 -2.43
N ARG A 48 -10.87 8.86 -3.34
CA ARG A 48 -10.03 9.16 -4.52
C ARG A 48 -8.68 9.81 -4.18
N ARG A 49 -8.28 9.80 -2.90
CA ARG A 49 -7.00 10.34 -2.46
C ARG A 49 -5.87 9.40 -2.87
N GLU A 50 -4.80 9.98 -3.41
CA GLU A 50 -3.54 9.29 -3.65
C GLU A 50 -2.63 9.44 -2.44
N LEU A 51 -1.93 8.36 -2.10
CA LEU A 51 -1.08 8.23 -0.92
C LEU A 51 0.17 7.46 -1.31
N TYR A 52 1.23 7.61 -0.53
CA TYR A 52 2.42 6.77 -0.63
C TYR A 52 2.46 5.81 0.54
N GLY A 53 2.70 4.53 0.25
CA GLY A 53 2.77 3.48 1.26
C GLY A 53 3.93 2.54 0.99
N LYS A 54 4.45 1.94 2.06
CA LYS A 54 5.52 0.97 2.00
C LYS A 54 4.94 -0.43 1.85
N ILE A 55 5.36 -1.16 0.83
CA ILE A 55 4.93 -2.55 0.63
C ILE A 55 5.53 -3.41 1.74
N THR A 56 4.69 -4.18 2.42
CA THR A 56 5.14 -5.18 3.40
C THR A 56 5.14 -6.58 2.81
N ASN A 57 4.12 -6.92 2.01
CA ASN A 57 3.97 -8.19 1.32
C ASN A 57 3.02 -8.02 0.10
N ASP A 58 2.65 -9.12 -0.55
CA ASP A 58 1.76 -9.17 -1.73
C ASP A 58 0.32 -8.68 -1.49
N ARG A 59 -0.10 -8.50 -0.22
CA ARG A 59 -1.47 -8.14 0.15
C ARG A 59 -1.56 -6.92 1.05
N THR A 60 -0.43 -6.38 1.52
CA THR A 60 -0.41 -5.38 2.57
C THR A 60 0.60 -4.26 2.32
N ILE A 61 0.12 -3.03 2.47
CA ILE A 61 0.91 -1.81 2.40
C ILE A 61 0.75 -1.04 3.71
N GLU A 62 1.84 -0.51 4.26
CA GLU A 62 1.82 0.40 5.40
C GLU A 62 1.75 1.85 4.93
N LEU A 63 0.78 2.60 5.45
CA LEU A 63 0.64 4.03 5.22
C LEU A 63 1.16 4.81 6.43
N PRO A 64 1.89 5.91 6.22
CA PRO A 64 2.18 6.85 7.29
C PRO A 64 0.89 7.57 7.73
N LEU A 65 0.69 7.69 9.04
CA LEU A 65 -0.32 8.55 9.68
C LEU A 65 0.33 9.80 10.27
#